data_AF-A0A8H6EPR5-F1
#
_entry.id   AF-A0A8H6EPR5-F1
#
_cell.length_a   1.000
_cell.length_b   1.000
_cell.length_c   1.000
_cell.angle_alpha   90.00
_cell.angle_beta   90.00
_cell.angle_gamma   90.00
#
_symmetry.space_group_name_H-M   'P 1'
#
loop_
_entity.id
_entity.type
_entity.pdbx_description
1 polymer ?
#
loop_
_entity_poly.entity_id
_entity_poly.type
_entity_poly.pdbx_seq_one_letter_code
_entity_poly.pdbx_strand_id
1 'polypeptide(L)'
;MTILMGFLHQAGLVGATNYLGTTLDNENSVKPFSLIYWRTYKPPTWLLKTYQNTYNGTDSNMVFFNKDEDDLLNADYTLIEGDYVVDFMGLEADKFIETVSRIVNTNPNERRLYLVAPDNSMMNLEENENVRFNFIELWSTKWHYDLDHFEPNKFGIKTFTPGITVYKLTQY
;
A
#
# COMPACT_ATOMS: atom_id res chain seq x y z
N MET A 1 -16.74 14.20 -15.30
CA MET A 1 -16.78 13.59 -13.95
C MET A 1 -16.57 12.08 -13.99
N THR A 2 -17.31 11.31 -14.79
CA THR A 2 -17.15 9.84 -14.89
C THR A 2 -15.76 9.35 -15.34
N ILE A 3 -15.16 10.01 -16.34
CA ILE A 3 -13.83 9.62 -16.84
C ILE A 3 -12.72 9.97 -15.83
N LEU A 4 -12.78 11.16 -15.23
CA LEU A 4 -11.78 11.62 -14.26
C LEU A 4 -11.91 10.91 -12.91
N MET A 5 -13.10 10.94 -12.28
CA MET A 5 -13.31 10.36 -10.94
C MET A 5 -13.53 8.84 -10.97
N GLY A 6 -14.04 8.29 -12.08
CA GLY A 6 -14.25 6.84 -12.20
C GLY A 6 -13.01 6.15 -12.78
N PHE A 7 -12.70 6.43 -14.04
CA PHE A 7 -11.62 5.73 -14.73
C PHE A 7 -10.24 6.13 -14.22
N LEU A 8 -9.91 7.41 -14.22
CA LEU A 8 -8.57 7.84 -13.87
C LEU A 8 -8.32 7.84 -12.36
N HIS A 9 -9.30 8.18 -11.52
CA HIS A 9 -9.06 8.19 -10.09
C HIS A 9 -9.19 6.80 -9.43
N GLN A 10 -10.06 5.91 -9.94
CA GLN A 10 -10.35 4.63 -9.26
C GLN A 10 -9.82 3.37 -9.97
N ALA A 11 -9.75 3.35 -11.31
CA ALA A 11 -9.46 2.10 -12.02
C ALA A 11 -8.06 1.54 -11.71
N GLY A 12 -7.07 2.41 -11.51
CA GLY A 12 -5.73 1.98 -11.13
C GLY A 12 -5.68 1.21 -9.80
N LEU A 13 -6.40 1.67 -8.77
CA LEU A 13 -6.43 1.00 -7.47
C LEU A 13 -7.19 -0.33 -7.53
N VAL A 14 -8.26 -0.39 -8.32
CA VAL A 14 -8.96 -1.65 -8.60
C VAL A 14 -8.03 -2.64 -9.29
N GLY A 15 -7.28 -2.19 -10.29
CA GLY A 15 -6.28 -3.00 -10.99
C GLY A 15 -5.18 -3.51 -10.06
N ALA A 16 -4.62 -2.64 -9.22
CA ALA A 16 -3.60 -2.98 -8.23
C ALA A 16 -4.12 -4.00 -7.21
N THR A 17 -5.33 -3.81 -6.69
CA THR A 17 -5.94 -4.70 -5.70
C THR A 17 -6.29 -6.06 -6.31
N ASN A 18 -6.77 -6.09 -7.56
CA ASN A 18 -7.01 -7.32 -8.29
C ASN A 18 -5.70 -8.07 -8.57
N TYR A 19 -4.65 -7.36 -9.00
CA TYR A 19 -3.31 -7.93 -9.17
C TYR A 19 -2.80 -8.56 -7.87
N LEU A 20 -2.93 -7.86 -6.74
CA LEU A 20 -2.55 -8.37 -5.44
C LEU A 20 -3.35 -9.62 -5.06
N GLY A 21 -4.68 -9.61 -5.19
CA GLY A 21 -5.51 -10.80 -4.94
C GLY A 21 -5.03 -12.01 -5.75
N THR A 22 -4.85 -11.85 -7.07
CA THR A 22 -4.36 -12.94 -7.93
C THR A 22 -2.92 -13.37 -7.63
N THR A 23 -2.03 -12.44 -7.31
CA THR A 23 -0.62 -12.75 -7.00
C THR A 23 -0.52 -13.50 -5.68
N LEU A 24 -1.27 -13.05 -4.66
CA LEU A 24 -1.31 -13.68 -3.36
C LEU A 24 -1.90 -15.09 -3.44
N ASP A 25 -3.01 -15.27 -4.17
CA ASP A 25 -3.64 -16.58 -4.41
C ASP A 25 -2.67 -17.59 -5.07
N ASN A 26 -1.80 -17.12 -5.97
CA ASN A 26 -0.83 -17.97 -6.68
C ASN A 26 0.47 -18.21 -5.90
N GLU A 27 0.86 -17.27 -5.04
CA GLU A 27 1.95 -17.47 -4.11
C GLU A 27 1.48 -18.44 -3.01
N ASN A 28 1.68 -19.74 -3.23
CA ASN A 28 1.51 -20.85 -2.25
C ASN A 28 2.48 -20.70 -1.05
N SER A 29 2.46 -19.54 -0.42
CA SER A 29 3.36 -19.11 0.65
C SER A 29 2.63 -19.24 1.98
N VAL A 30 3.25 -19.97 2.90
CA VAL A 30 2.79 -20.10 4.29
C VAL A 30 3.04 -18.80 5.07
N LYS A 31 3.80 -17.85 4.52
CA LYS A 31 4.14 -16.60 5.19
C LYS A 31 3.00 -15.58 5.06
N PRO A 32 2.65 -14.89 6.16
CA PRO A 32 1.65 -13.85 6.11
C PRO A 32 2.11 -12.68 5.22
N PHE A 33 1.18 -11.81 4.84
CA PHE A 33 1.46 -10.58 4.11
C PHE A 33 0.86 -9.34 4.77
N SER A 34 1.42 -8.17 4.45
CA SER A 34 0.80 -6.86 4.72
C SER A 34 0.56 -6.14 3.41
N LEU A 35 -0.61 -5.53 3.27
CA LEU A 35 -0.88 -4.59 2.19
C LEU A 35 -0.95 -3.19 2.77
N ILE A 36 -0.10 -2.30 2.27
CA ILE A 36 -0.02 -0.91 2.67
C ILE A 36 -0.54 -0.08 1.51
N TYR A 37 -1.55 0.74 1.76
CA TYR A 37 -2.09 1.69 0.78
C TYR A 37 -1.75 3.10 1.24
N TRP A 38 -1.19 3.92 0.35
CA TRP A 38 -0.80 5.29 0.70
C TRP A 38 -1.24 6.28 -0.35
N ARG A 39 -1.88 7.37 0.11
CA ARG A 39 -2.43 8.45 -0.74
C ARG A 39 -3.34 7.96 -1.87
N THR A 40 -3.93 6.77 -1.70
CA THR A 40 -5.04 6.28 -2.52
C THR A 40 -6.35 6.55 -1.81
N TYR A 41 -7.47 6.48 -2.52
CA TYR A 41 -8.77 6.32 -1.85
C TYR A 41 -8.85 4.96 -1.15
N LYS A 42 -9.87 4.78 -0.31
CA LYS A 42 -10.08 3.55 0.46
C LYS A 42 -10.05 2.31 -0.45
N PRO A 43 -9.15 1.34 -0.21
CA PRO A 43 -8.97 0.21 -1.11
C PRO A 43 -10.21 -0.69 -1.17
N PRO A 44 -10.56 -1.24 -2.35
CA PRO A 44 -11.65 -2.19 -2.52
C PRO A 44 -11.25 -3.58 -2.01
N THR A 45 -11.04 -3.71 -0.69
CA THR A 45 -10.48 -4.92 -0.05
C THR A 45 -11.32 -6.18 -0.22
N TRP A 46 -12.59 -6.05 -0.63
CA TRP A 46 -13.42 -7.18 -1.03
C TRP A 46 -12.87 -7.93 -2.25
N LEU A 47 -12.03 -7.31 -3.08
CA LEU A 47 -11.29 -7.97 -4.17
C LEU A 47 -10.15 -8.87 -3.67
N LEU A 48 -9.75 -8.72 -2.40
CA LEU A 48 -8.74 -9.57 -1.77
C LEU A 48 -9.35 -10.86 -1.19
N LYS A 49 -10.70 -10.94 -1.09
CA LYS A 49 -11.42 -12.05 -0.43
C LYS A 49 -11.38 -13.38 -1.18
N THR A 50 -10.82 -13.46 -2.38
CA THR A 50 -10.46 -14.76 -2.97
C THR A 50 -9.32 -15.44 -2.21
N TYR A 51 -8.54 -14.67 -1.44
CA TYR A 51 -7.49 -15.20 -0.58
C TYR A 51 -8.06 -15.63 0.77
N GLN A 52 -8.41 -16.91 0.89
CA GLN A 52 -8.52 -17.58 2.18
C GLN A 52 -7.18 -18.25 2.47
N ASN A 53 -6.30 -17.59 3.23
CA ASN A 53 -5.15 -18.30 3.80
C ASN A 53 -5.62 -19.12 4.98
N THR A 54 -5.31 -20.42 4.97
CA THR A 54 -5.42 -21.24 6.17
C THR A 54 -4.07 -21.20 6.88
N TYR A 55 -3.84 -20.18 7.71
CA TYR A 55 -2.66 -20.16 8.58
C TYR A 55 -2.99 -20.97 9.85
N ASN A 56 -2.22 -22.03 10.12
CA ASN A 56 -2.39 -22.91 11.28
C ASN A 56 -3.80 -23.53 11.45
N GLY A 57 -4.53 -23.80 10.36
CA GLY A 57 -5.84 -24.49 10.42
C GLY A 57 -7.04 -23.61 10.80
N THR A 58 -6.83 -22.29 10.89
CA THR A 58 -7.88 -21.29 11.11
C THR A 58 -8.00 -20.39 9.89
N ASP A 59 -9.24 -20.10 9.47
CA ASP A 59 -9.49 -19.10 8.43
C ASP A 59 -8.87 -17.76 8.89
N SER A 60 -7.85 -17.27 8.17
CA SER A 60 -7.22 -16.00 8.54
C SER A 60 -8.18 -14.86 8.20
N ASN A 61 -8.87 -14.33 9.19
CA ASN A 61 -9.59 -13.07 9.04
C ASN A 61 -8.55 -11.96 8.90
N MET A 62 -8.42 -11.43 7.69
CA MET A 62 -7.56 -10.29 7.40
C MET A 62 -7.97 -9.10 8.28
N VAL A 63 -7.00 -8.53 9.00
CA VAL A 63 -7.22 -7.36 9.85
C VAL A 63 -7.10 -6.09 9.00
N PHE A 64 -7.99 -5.12 9.20
CA PHE A 64 -8.00 -3.87 8.45
C PHE A 64 -7.79 -2.71 9.41
N PHE A 65 -6.76 -1.91 9.15
CA PHE A 65 -6.47 -0.66 9.84
C PHE A 65 -6.73 0.51 8.88
N ASN A 66 -7.41 1.56 9.35
CA ASN A 66 -7.72 2.75 8.57
C ASN A 66 -7.27 4.01 9.33
N LYS A 67 -7.06 5.12 8.61
CA LYS A 67 -6.73 6.45 9.18
C LYS A 67 -7.68 6.93 10.28
N ASP A 68 -8.93 6.47 10.25
CA ASP A 68 -9.96 6.88 11.21
C ASP A 68 -9.82 6.13 12.55
N GLU A 69 -8.86 5.21 12.66
CA GLU A 69 -8.49 4.55 13.92
C GLU A 69 -7.45 5.39 14.66
N ASP A 70 -7.75 5.74 15.92
CA ASP A 70 -6.96 6.67 16.74
C ASP A 70 -5.48 6.24 16.93
N ASP A 71 -5.17 4.96 16.73
CA ASP A 71 -3.85 4.36 16.99
C ASP A 71 -3.07 3.93 15.73
N LEU A 72 -3.48 4.27 14.50
CA LEU A 72 -2.80 3.80 13.27
C LEU A 72 -1.27 4.02 13.28
N LEU A 73 -0.83 5.17 13.82
CA LEU A 73 0.58 5.56 13.90
C LEU A 73 1.28 5.00 15.13
N ASN A 74 0.57 4.47 16.13
CA ASN A 74 1.15 3.94 17.36
C ASN A 74 0.94 2.42 17.50
N ALA A 75 0.21 1.81 16.57
CA ALA A 75 -0.07 0.38 16.55
C ALA A 75 1.24 -0.42 16.47
N ASP A 76 1.35 -1.43 17.34
CA ASP A 76 2.44 -2.39 17.29
C ASP A 76 2.11 -3.50 16.29
N TYR A 77 2.51 -3.28 15.03
CA TYR A 77 2.30 -4.23 13.94
C TYR A 77 3.04 -5.56 14.12
N THR A 78 3.95 -5.68 15.11
CA THR A 78 4.65 -6.94 15.41
C THR A 78 3.75 -7.95 16.11
N LEU A 79 2.69 -7.49 16.77
CA LEU A 79 1.73 -8.32 17.49
C LEU A 79 0.69 -8.97 16.57
N ILE A 80 0.67 -8.59 15.29
CA ILE A 80 -0.30 -9.13 14.33
C ILE A 80 0.25 -10.40 13.71
N GLU A 81 -0.36 -11.54 14.02
CA GLU A 81 0.07 -12.85 13.54
C GLU A 81 -0.39 -13.14 12.10
N GLY A 82 -1.61 -12.76 11.73
CA GLY A 82 -2.23 -13.04 10.42
C GLY A 82 -2.13 -11.89 9.41
N ASP A 83 -2.70 -12.06 8.21
CA ASP A 83 -2.68 -11.05 7.15
C ASP A 83 -3.36 -9.73 7.57
N TYR A 84 -2.82 -8.59 7.14
CA TYR A 84 -3.43 -7.31 7.42
C TYR A 84 -3.29 -6.28 6.29
N VAL A 85 -4.18 -5.30 6.31
CA VAL A 85 -4.19 -4.16 5.40
C VAL A 85 -4.16 -2.87 6.21
N VAL A 86 -3.33 -1.93 5.78
CA VAL A 86 -3.20 -0.60 6.38
C VAL A 86 -3.53 0.45 5.33
N ASP A 87 -4.56 1.24 5.60
CA ASP A 87 -4.96 2.36 4.76
C ASP A 87 -4.45 3.69 5.34
N PHE A 88 -3.37 4.20 4.75
CA PHE A 88 -2.78 5.51 5.06
C PHE A 88 -3.34 6.62 4.17
N MET A 89 -4.60 6.54 3.75
CA MET A 89 -5.28 7.57 2.97
C MET A 89 -5.01 8.98 3.54
N GLY A 90 -4.40 9.84 2.74
CA GLY A 90 -4.12 11.23 3.10
C GLY A 90 -3.07 11.43 4.18
N LEU A 91 -2.28 10.41 4.54
CA LEU A 91 -1.19 10.58 5.50
C LEU A 91 -0.02 11.35 4.87
N GLU A 92 0.55 12.29 5.63
CA GLU A 92 1.74 13.04 5.25
C GLU A 92 2.97 12.13 5.07
N ALA A 93 3.84 12.48 4.12
CA ALA A 93 4.97 11.65 3.73
C ALA A 93 5.90 11.31 4.90
N ASP A 94 6.24 12.28 5.77
CA ASP A 94 7.15 12.03 6.88
C ASP A 94 6.59 11.03 7.90
N LYS A 95 5.29 11.15 8.24
CA LYS A 95 4.61 10.22 9.16
C LYS A 95 4.46 8.83 8.53
N PHE A 96 4.21 8.78 7.22
CA PHE A 96 4.17 7.54 6.47
C PHE A 96 5.53 6.83 6.48
N ILE A 97 6.61 7.55 6.16
CA ILE A 97 7.98 7.02 6.14
C ILE A 97 8.37 6.49 7.52
N GLU A 98 8.09 7.25 8.59
CA GLU A 98 8.38 6.81 9.96
C GLU A 98 7.66 5.49 10.26
N THR A 99 6.35 5.43 9.98
CA THR A 99 5.53 4.27 10.30
C THR A 99 5.92 3.05 9.48
N VAL A 100 6.08 3.20 8.17
CA VAL A 100 6.46 2.09 7.28
C VAL A 100 7.89 1.62 7.54
N SER A 101 8.81 2.53 7.87
CA SER A 101 10.17 2.14 8.28
C SER A 101 10.12 1.24 9.51
N ARG A 102 9.27 1.53 10.51
CA ARG A 102 9.10 0.64 11.66
C ARG A 102 8.51 -0.70 11.24
N ILE A 103 7.46 -0.73 10.43
CA ILE A 103 6.84 -1.98 9.93
C ILE A 103 7.87 -2.86 9.20
N VAL A 104 8.67 -2.27 8.31
CA VAL A 104 9.67 -3.00 7.52
C VAL A 104 10.81 -3.49 8.41
N ASN A 105 11.28 -2.68 9.35
CA ASN A 105 12.44 -3.02 10.19
C ASN A 105 12.13 -4.01 11.31
N THR A 106 10.93 -3.96 11.90
CA THR A 106 10.57 -4.88 12.99
C THR A 106 10.04 -6.21 12.50
N ASN A 107 9.66 -6.31 11.21
CA ASN A 107 9.01 -7.44 10.54
C ASN A 107 9.39 -8.84 11.10
N PRO A 108 8.69 -9.33 12.15
CA PRO A 108 9.20 -10.41 12.99
C PRO A 108 9.07 -11.80 12.34
N ASN A 109 8.23 -11.91 11.30
CA ASN A 109 7.86 -13.18 10.67
C ASN A 109 8.31 -13.29 9.21
N GLU A 110 9.27 -12.46 8.78
CA GLU A 110 9.64 -12.32 7.36
C GLU A 110 8.40 -12.12 6.46
N ARG A 111 7.43 -11.37 6.97
CA ARG A 111 6.15 -11.09 6.31
C ARG A 111 6.40 -10.45 4.96
N ARG A 112 5.60 -10.84 3.96
CA ARG A 112 5.63 -10.20 2.64
C ARG A 112 4.97 -8.82 2.74
N LEU A 113 5.71 -7.76 2.51
CA LEU A 113 5.22 -6.39 2.61
C LEU A 113 5.01 -5.83 1.21
N TYR A 114 3.80 -5.36 0.94
CA TYR A 114 3.44 -4.73 -0.32
C TYR A 114 2.95 -3.30 -0.08
N LEU A 115 3.35 -2.38 -0.95
CA LEU A 115 2.89 -0.99 -0.97
C LEU A 115 2.16 -0.71 -2.27
N VAL A 116 1.00 -0.08 -2.18
CA VAL A 116 0.27 0.50 -3.31
C VAL A 116 0.27 2.01 -3.13
N ALA A 117 0.88 2.72 -4.07
CA ALA A 117 0.99 4.17 -4.02
C ALA A 117 0.92 4.78 -5.44
N PRO A 118 0.32 5.98 -5.58
CA PRO A 118 0.39 6.74 -6.82
C PRO A 118 1.82 7.16 -7.16
N ASP A 119 2.15 7.18 -8.45
CA ASP A 119 3.50 7.47 -8.93
C ASP A 119 3.95 8.90 -8.55
N ASN A 120 3.02 9.86 -8.52
CA ASN A 120 3.34 11.21 -8.06
C ASN A 120 3.67 11.28 -6.56
N SER A 121 3.01 10.47 -5.74
CA SER A 121 3.25 10.38 -4.30
C SER A 121 4.60 9.72 -4.00
N MET A 122 5.03 8.76 -4.82
CA MET A 122 6.33 8.09 -4.70
C MET A 122 7.53 9.04 -4.80
N MET A 123 7.39 10.18 -5.50
CA MET A 123 8.44 11.22 -5.54
C MET A 123 8.84 11.72 -4.15
N ASN A 124 7.92 11.71 -3.17
CA ASN A 124 8.22 12.05 -1.78
C ASN A 124 9.07 11.01 -1.06
N LEU A 125 9.08 9.75 -1.51
CA LEU A 125 9.87 8.68 -0.92
C LEU A 125 11.24 8.57 -1.59
N GLU A 126 11.28 8.68 -2.92
CA GLU A 126 12.52 8.58 -3.70
C GLU A 126 13.54 9.67 -3.35
N GLU A 127 13.07 10.87 -3.03
CA GLU A 127 13.93 12.01 -2.66
C GLU A 127 14.22 12.10 -1.14
N ASN A 128 13.67 11.21 -0.31
CA ASN A 128 13.75 11.33 1.15
C ASN A 128 14.82 10.41 1.75
N GLU A 129 15.86 11.02 2.31
CA GLU A 129 17.00 10.31 2.94
C GLU A 129 16.62 9.47 4.16
N ASN A 130 15.43 9.67 4.74
CA ASN A 130 14.94 8.89 5.88
C ASN A 130 14.31 7.56 5.47
N VAL A 131 14.12 7.30 4.18
CA VAL A 131 13.66 5.99 3.71
C VAL A 131 14.79 4.97 3.92
N ARG A 132 14.51 3.96 4.74
CA ARG A 132 15.46 2.89 5.14
C ARG A 132 15.04 1.51 4.61
N PHE A 133 14.30 1.48 3.51
CA PHE A 133 13.80 0.27 2.89
C PHE A 133 13.81 0.39 1.37
N ASN A 134 13.86 -0.74 0.68
CA ASN A 134 13.90 -0.80 -0.78
C ASN A 134 12.50 -1.01 -1.35
N PHE A 135 12.28 -0.48 -2.55
CA PHE A 135 11.07 -0.68 -3.35
C PHE A 135 11.40 -1.53 -4.57
N ILE A 136 10.72 -2.66 -4.73
CA ILE A 136 10.80 -3.48 -5.95
C ILE A 136 9.45 -3.38 -6.64
N GLU A 137 9.39 -2.72 -7.79
CA GLU A 137 8.17 -2.65 -8.61
C GLU A 137 7.74 -4.05 -9.05
N LEU A 138 6.48 -4.39 -8.79
CA LEU A 138 5.86 -5.66 -9.20
C LEU A 138 4.83 -5.46 -10.30
N TRP A 139 4.09 -4.36 -10.26
CA TRP A 139 3.04 -4.03 -11.21
C TRP A 139 2.80 -2.53 -11.23
N SER A 140 2.57 -1.96 -12.41
CA SER A 140 2.23 -0.54 -12.56
C SER A 140 1.18 -0.34 -13.65
N THR A 141 0.44 0.77 -13.54
CA THR A 141 -0.41 1.25 -14.63
C THR A 141 -0.40 2.77 -14.67
N LYS A 142 -0.42 3.33 -15.89
CA LYS A 142 -0.58 4.78 -16.10
C LYS A 142 -2.03 5.23 -16.04
N TRP A 143 -2.98 4.30 -15.95
CA TRP A 143 -4.41 4.58 -15.85
C TRP A 143 -4.81 4.87 -14.40
N HIS A 144 -4.09 5.80 -13.77
CA HIS A 144 -4.41 6.33 -12.46
C HIS A 144 -4.03 7.81 -12.38
N TYR A 145 -4.81 8.59 -11.65
CA TYR A 145 -4.52 9.98 -11.35
C TYR A 145 -4.91 10.28 -9.91
N ASP A 146 -3.89 10.58 -9.11
CA ASP A 146 -4.06 11.05 -7.75
C ASP A 146 -4.47 12.53 -7.80
N LEU A 147 -5.79 12.75 -7.73
CA LEU A 147 -6.42 14.07 -7.82
C LEU A 147 -6.34 14.85 -6.51
N ASP A 148 -5.94 14.20 -5.42
CA ASP A 148 -6.05 14.74 -4.06
C ASP A 148 -4.71 15.27 -3.53
N HIS A 149 -3.58 14.81 -4.08
CA HIS A 149 -2.24 15.13 -3.56
C HIS A 149 -1.33 15.80 -4.59
N PHE A 150 -1.79 16.91 -5.19
CA PHE A 150 -0.90 17.75 -5.99
C PHE A 150 -0.02 18.66 -5.12
N GLU A 151 1.29 18.57 -5.32
CA GLU A 151 2.32 19.37 -4.66
C GLU A 151 3.10 20.21 -5.70
N PRO A 152 2.44 21.13 -6.43
CA PRO A 152 3.09 21.93 -7.48
C PRO A 152 4.20 22.83 -6.95
N ASN A 153 4.14 23.22 -5.68
CA ASN A 153 5.20 24.01 -5.04
C ASN A 153 6.49 23.21 -4.82
N LYS A 154 6.39 21.88 -4.67
CA LYS A 154 7.53 20.99 -4.42
C LYS A 154 8.06 20.36 -5.70
N PHE A 155 7.16 19.83 -6.54
CA PHE A 155 7.53 19.05 -7.73
C PHE A 155 7.16 19.72 -9.06
N GLY A 156 6.59 20.92 -9.04
CA GLY A 156 6.17 21.63 -10.25
C GLY A 156 5.19 20.78 -11.08
N ILE A 157 5.43 20.70 -12.39
CA ILE A 157 4.57 19.94 -13.31
C ILE A 157 4.65 18.43 -13.11
N LYS A 158 5.70 17.91 -12.46
CA LYS A 158 5.83 16.47 -12.20
C LYS A 158 4.79 15.95 -11.22
N THR A 159 4.15 16.83 -10.43
CA THR A 159 3.07 16.43 -9.53
C THR A 159 1.86 15.82 -10.27
N PHE A 160 1.75 16.11 -11.56
CA PHE A 160 0.70 15.63 -12.46
C PHE A 160 1.07 14.31 -13.15
N THR A 161 2.13 13.62 -12.70
CA THR A 161 2.53 12.31 -13.24
C THR A 161 1.40 11.31 -13.01
N PRO A 162 0.82 10.74 -14.08
CA PRO A 162 -0.21 9.72 -13.93
C PRO A 162 0.42 8.38 -13.60
N GLY A 163 -0.23 7.64 -12.72
CA GLY A 163 0.04 6.23 -12.50
C GLY A 163 -0.08 5.80 -11.05
N ILE A 164 -0.10 4.49 -10.86
CA ILE A 164 -0.12 3.82 -9.57
C ILE A 164 0.65 2.51 -9.70
N THR A 165 1.40 2.20 -8.67
CA THR A 165 2.34 1.10 -8.68
C THR A 165 2.20 0.27 -7.41
N VAL A 166 2.33 -1.05 -7.58
CA VAL A 166 2.47 -2.04 -6.51
C VAL A 166 3.95 -2.35 -6.35
N TYR A 167 4.48 -2.09 -5.16
CA TYR A 167 5.85 -2.38 -4.78
C TYR A 167 5.89 -3.50 -3.75
N LYS A 168 6.92 -4.33 -3.82
CA LYS A 168 7.37 -5.15 -2.70
C LYS A 168 8.37 -4.33 -1.88
N LEU A 169 8.14 -4.23 -0.58
CA LEU A 169 9.05 -3.60 0.34
C LEU A 169 10.01 -4.64 0.91
N THR A 170 11.30 -4.32 0.92
CA THR A 170 12.32 -5.14 1.59
C THR A 170 13.19 -4.28 2.48
N GLN A 171 13.77 -4.90 3.51
CA GLN A 171 14.83 -4.25 4.29
C GLN A 171 16.01 -3.90 3.39
N TYR A 172 16.79 -2.92 3.83
CA TYR A 172 18.04 -2.51 3.19
C TYR A 172 19.13 -3.57 3.36
#